data_AF-A0A4Q3SD98-F1
#
_entry.id   AF-A0A4Q3SD98-F1
#
_cell.length_a   1.000
_cell.length_b   1.000
_cell.length_c   1.000
_cell.angle_alpha   90.00
_cell.angle_beta   90.00
_cell.angle_gamma   90.00
#
_symmetry.space_group_name_H-M   'P 1'
#
loop_
_entity.id
_entity.type
_entity.pdbx_description
1 polymer ?
#
loop_
_entity_poly.entity_id
_entity_poly.type
_entity_poly.pdbx_seq_one_letter_code
_entity_poly.pdbx_strand_id
1 'polypeptide(L)' 'VLRSIAALKEFDETRLTEFRGVGRKQLPSTVIGLLFHSAEHMMRHTGQLHVTIKYLR' A
#
# COMPACT_ATOMS: atom_id res chain seq x y z
N VAL A 1 -3.99 -8.81 6.08
CA VAL A 1 -3.98 -7.56 6.86
C VAL A 1 -3.19 -7.71 8.18
N LEU A 2 -3.57 -8.60 9.10
CA LEU A 2 -2.89 -8.73 10.41
C LEU A 2 -1.37 -8.99 10.32
N ARG A 3 -0.94 -9.92 9.46
CA ARG A 3 0.48 -10.18 9.18
C ARG A 3 1.22 -8.93 8.66
N SER A 4 0.57 -8.16 7.79
CA SER A 4 1.15 -6.93 7.21
C SER A 4 1.31 -5.83 8.26
N ILE A 5 0.34 -5.70 9.17
CA ILE A 5 0.41 -4.76 10.29
C ILE A 5 1.53 -5.16 11.25
N ALA A 6 1.67 -6.45 11.58
CA ALA A 6 2.77 -6.93 12.41
C ALA A 6 4.14 -6.64 11.76
N ALA A 7 4.28 -6.91 10.46
CA ALA A 7 5.52 -6.60 9.73
C ALA A 7 5.83 -5.09 9.67
N LEU A 8 4.80 -4.23 9.60
CA LEU A 8 4.99 -2.78 9.61
C LEU A 8 5.50 -2.26 10.96
N LYS A 9 5.05 -2.87 12.07
CA LYS A 9 5.49 -2.49 13.43
C LYS A 9 6.97 -2.77 13.69
N GLU A 10 7.51 -3.81 13.05
CA GLU A 10 8.92 -4.20 13.15
C GLU A 10 9.79 -3.50 12.10
N PHE A 11 9.23 -2.56 11.32
CA PHE A 11 9.95 -1.92 10.22
C PHE A 11 10.87 -0.82 10.74
N ASP A 12 12.13 -0.87 10.34
CA ASP A 12 13.12 0.16 10.69
C ASP A 12 12.79 1.50 10.01
N GLU A 13 12.51 2.51 10.83
CA GLU A 13 12.13 3.85 10.39
C GLU A 13 13.21 4.55 9.57
N THR A 14 14.48 4.23 9.80
CA THR A 14 15.61 4.84 9.07
C THR A 14 15.60 4.50 7.58
N ARG A 15 14.86 3.44 7.21
CA ARG A 15 14.78 2.92 5.85
C ARG A 15 13.61 3.49 5.05
N LEU A 16 12.72 4.26 5.68
CA LEU A 16 11.48 4.72 5.07
C LEU A 16 11.72 5.59 3.83
N THR A 17 12.77 6.41 3.83
CA THR A 17 13.11 7.30 2.73
C THR A 17 14.05 6.66 1.70
N GLU A 18 14.47 5.40 1.89
CA GLU A 18 15.31 4.69 0.94
C GLU A 18 14.64 4.60 -0.43
N PHE A 19 15.44 4.82 -1.48
CA PHE A 19 15.01 4.68 -2.86
C PHE A 19 14.52 3.25 -3.15
N ARG A 20 13.39 3.15 -3.84
CA ARG A 20 12.83 1.89 -4.29
C ARG A 20 12.24 2.02 -5.69
N GLY A 21 12.89 1.40 -6.67
CA GLY A 21 12.37 1.30 -8.03
C GLY A 21 11.19 0.33 -8.14
N VAL A 22 10.19 0.67 -8.97
CA VAL A 22 8.95 -0.11 -9.16
C VAL A 22 8.78 -0.55 -10.62
N GLY A 23 8.45 -1.84 -10.79
CA GLY A 23 8.16 -2.44 -12.10
C GLY A 23 9.38 -2.55 -13.01
N ARG A 24 9.19 -3.08 -14.22
CA ARG A 24 10.30 -3.33 -15.17
C ARG A 24 11.05 -2.05 -15.58
N LYS A 25 10.39 -0.89 -15.55
CA LYS A 25 10.96 0.41 -15.88
C LYS A 25 11.64 1.10 -14.68
N GLN A 26 11.66 0.45 -13.50
CA GLN A 26 12.23 0.98 -12.27
C GLN A 26 11.76 2.42 -11.99
N LEU A 27 10.44 2.65 -12.08
CA LEU A 27 9.89 3.97 -11.80
C LEU A 27 10.28 4.39 -10.37
N PRO A 28 10.77 5.64 -10.19
CA PRO A 28 11.33 6.06 -8.92
C PRO A 28 10.26 6.12 -7.84
N SER A 29 10.59 5.58 -6.66
CA SER A 29 9.76 5.67 -5.45
C SER A 29 10.65 5.57 -4.22
N THR A 30 10.03 5.58 -3.04
CA THR A 30 10.66 5.30 -1.75
C THR A 30 9.92 4.19 -1.03
N VAL A 31 10.53 3.59 -0.01
CA VAL A 31 9.87 2.55 0.81
C VAL A 31 8.55 3.08 1.40
N ILE A 32 8.57 4.27 2.02
CA ILE A 32 7.37 4.90 2.58
C ILE A 32 6.35 5.22 1.49
N GLY A 33 6.79 5.69 0.33
CA GLY A 33 5.91 5.93 -0.82
C GLY A 33 5.13 4.69 -1.21
N LEU A 34 5.79 3.53 -1.25
CA LEU A 34 5.15 2.26 -1.58
C LEU A 34 4.23 1.72 -0.48
N LEU A 35 4.58 1.92 0.79
CA LEU A 35 3.71 1.53 1.92
C LEU A 35 2.40 2.31 1.87
N PHE A 36 2.48 3.63 1.69
CA PHE A 36 1.29 4.50 1.57
C PHE A 36 0.48 4.19 0.31
N HIS A 37 1.14 4.06 -0.84
CA HIS A 37 0.48 3.71 -2.10
C HIS A 37 -0.29 2.39 -1.99
N SER A 38 0.29 1.37 -1.34
CA SER A 38 -0.38 0.10 -1.12
C SER A 38 -1.62 0.23 -0.21
N ALA A 39 -1.52 1.05 0.84
CA ALA A 39 -2.65 1.34 1.71
C ALA A 39 -3.77 2.10 0.97
N GLU A 40 -3.42 3.10 0.15
CA GLU A 40 -4.36 3.84 -0.70
C GLU A 40 -5.08 2.89 -1.67
N HIS A 41 -4.35 2.04 -2.37
CA HIS A 41 -4.93 1.05 -3.28
C HIS A 41 -5.91 0.12 -2.58
N MET A 42 -5.56 -0.38 -1.39
CA MET A 42 -6.45 -1.21 -0.59
C MET A 42 -7.74 -0.46 -0.24
N MET A 43 -7.64 0.79 0.22
CA MET A 43 -8.81 1.61 0.57
C MET A 43 -9.68 1.90 -0.65
N ARG A 44 -9.06 2.27 -1.79
CA ARG A 44 -9.77 2.54 -3.05
C ARG A 44 -10.56 1.32 -3.53
N HIS A 45 -9.93 0.15 -3.56
CA HIS A 45 -10.59 -1.08 -4.00
C HIS A 45 -11.67 -1.55 -3.00
N THR A 46 -11.44 -1.37 -1.70
CA THR A 46 -12.46 -1.67 -0.68
C THR A 46 -13.67 -0.76 -0.85
N GLY A 47 -13.47 0.53 -1.09
CA GLY A 47 -14.55 1.48 -1.37
C GLY A 47 -15.32 1.12 -2.65
N GLN A 48 -14.61 0.76 -3.72
CA GLN A 48 -15.23 0.27 -4.96
C GLN A 48 -16.12 -0.95 -4.69
N LEU A 49 -15.59 -1.97 -4.00
CA LEU A 49 -16.35 -3.16 -3.64
C LEU A 49 -17.60 -2.83 -2.80
N HIS A 50 -17.44 -1.96 -1.79
CA HIS A 50 -18.53 -1.56 -0.92
C HIS A 50 -19.68 -0.89 -1.69
N VAL A 51 -19.36 0.05 -2.59
CA VAL A 51 -20.36 0.72 -3.43
C VAL A 51 -21.00 -0.27 -4.39
N THR A 52 -20.24 -1.15 -5.03
CA THR A 52 -20.80 -2.19 -5.92
C THR A 52 -21.79 -3.09 -5.19
N ILE A 53 -21.46 -3.58 -4.00
CA ILE A 53 -22.38 -4.41 -3.20
C ILE A 53 -23.65 -3.64 -2.84
N LYS A 54 -23.55 -2.34 -2.52
CA LYS A 54 -24.70 -1.49 -2.21
C LYS A 54 -25.66 -1.32 -3.39
N TYR A 55 -25.15 -1.32 -4.63
CA TYR A 55 -25.99 -1.21 -5.83
C TYR A 55 -26.61 -2.54 -6.30
N LEU A 56 -26.02 -3.67 -5.92
CA LEU A 56 -26.55 -5.01 -6.25
C LEU A 56 -27.60 -5.53 -5.26
N ARG A 57 -27.76 -4.85 -4.13
CA ARG A 57 -28.77 -5.13 -3.09
C ARG A 57 -29.88 -4.10 -3.17
#